data_AF-A0A317ILZ3-F1
#
_entry.id   AF-A0A317ILZ3-F1
#
_cell.length_a   1.000
_cell.length_b   1.000
_cell.length_c   1.000
_cell.angle_alpha   90.00
_cell.angle_beta   90.00
_cell.angle_gamma   90.00
#
_symmetry.space_group_name_H-M   'P 1'
#
loop_
_entity.id
_entity.type
_entity.pdbx_description
1 polymer ?
#
loop_
_entity_poly.entity_id
_entity_poly.type
_entity_poly.pdbx_seq_one_letter_code
_entity_poly.pdbx_strand_id
1 'polypeptide(L)'
;MSATINLSRRSFLSATGGLVLGFVLQEKTRLAAQAVGIPPPNLFAPPPGGKPNAYIHIGADESVTFLIPKGEMGQGPTTACSQLLAEELECDWTKVRMEIAPVDPAAYGHQTTVGSQAIRTTWEPLRRAGAEAREMLIQAASQKWNVDRTQCRAENGFVVNQATNARLSYGSLAETAARLPVPANVA
;
A
#
# COMPACT_ATOMS: atom_id res chain seq x y z
N MET A 1 -39.14 -36.91 5.05
CA MET A 1 -37.90 -37.61 5.47
C MET A 1 -36.73 -36.73 5.05
N SER A 2 -36.06 -36.07 5.99
CA SER A 2 -34.94 -35.17 5.71
C SER A 2 -33.64 -35.95 5.87
N ALA A 3 -32.83 -36.07 4.82
CA ALA A 3 -31.55 -36.77 4.88
C ALA A 3 -30.48 -35.86 5.48
N THR A 4 -29.94 -36.23 6.63
CA THR A 4 -28.80 -35.54 7.26
C THR A 4 -27.52 -35.98 6.55
N ILE A 5 -26.89 -35.11 5.78
CA ILE A 5 -25.59 -35.42 5.15
C ILE A 5 -24.51 -35.28 6.23
N ASN A 6 -23.93 -36.39 6.66
CA ASN A 6 -22.86 -36.43 7.67
C ASN A 6 -21.49 -36.26 6.97
N LEU A 7 -21.10 -35.01 6.74
CA LEU A 7 -19.81 -34.66 6.12
C LEU A 7 -18.68 -34.80 7.16
N SER A 8 -17.88 -35.88 7.06
CA SER A 8 -16.68 -36.01 7.87
C SER A 8 -15.49 -35.27 7.22
N ARG A 9 -14.60 -34.68 8.04
CA ARG A 9 -13.36 -34.02 7.56
C ARG A 9 -12.54 -34.91 6.63
N ARG A 10 -12.55 -36.23 6.88
CA ARG A 10 -11.83 -37.24 6.10
C ARG A 10 -12.47 -37.48 4.74
N SER A 11 -13.81 -37.50 4.69
CA SER A 11 -14.59 -37.68 3.45
C SER A 11 -14.48 -36.49 2.50
N PHE A 12 -14.35 -35.27 3.05
CA PHE A 12 -14.14 -34.04 2.28
C PHE A 12 -12.76 -34.01 1.60
N LEU A 13 -11.71 -34.35 2.36
CA LEU A 13 -10.32 -34.39 1.85
C LEU A 13 -10.07 -35.55 0.88
N SER A 14 -10.73 -36.70 1.06
CA SER A 14 -10.56 -37.85 0.15
C SER A 14 -11.22 -37.65 -1.21
N ALA A 15 -12.20 -36.76 -1.33
CA ALA A 15 -12.96 -36.55 -2.56
C ALA A 15 -12.37 -35.47 -3.49
N THR A 16 -11.40 -34.67 -3.00
CA THR A 16 -10.85 -33.55 -3.77
C THR A 16 -9.34 -33.50 -3.62
N GLY A 17 -8.62 -34.21 -4.51
CA GLY A 17 -7.20 -33.99 -4.75
C GLY A 17 -6.92 -32.64 -5.45
N GLY A 18 -7.64 -31.58 -5.07
CA GLY A 18 -7.64 -30.28 -5.72
C GLY A 18 -8.11 -29.17 -4.77
N LEU A 19 -7.70 -27.94 -5.06
CA LEU A 19 -8.02 -26.73 -4.31
C LEU A 19 -9.54 -26.50 -4.25
N VAL A 20 -10.13 -26.56 -3.06
CA VAL A 20 -11.53 -26.18 -2.83
C VAL A 20 -11.58 -24.75 -2.30
N LEU A 21 -12.06 -23.82 -3.14
CA LEU A 21 -12.38 -22.45 -2.73
C LEU A 21 -13.84 -22.40 -2.27
N GLY A 22 -14.07 -22.42 -0.95
CA GLY A 22 -15.39 -22.18 -0.36
C GLY A 22 -15.50 -20.73 0.10
N PHE A 23 -16.31 -19.91 -0.58
CA PHE A 23 -16.72 -18.60 -0.08
C PHE A 23 -18.12 -18.69 0.49
N VAL A 24 -18.26 -18.41 1.79
CA VAL A 24 -19.54 -18.04 2.37
C VAL A 24 -19.73 -16.56 2.09
N LEU A 25 -20.66 -16.25 1.18
CA LEU A 25 -21.26 -14.92 1.11
C LEU A 25 -22.10 -14.76 2.38
N GLN A 26 -21.48 -14.20 3.41
CA GLN A 26 -22.17 -13.84 4.65
C GLN A 26 -22.97 -12.56 4.38
N GLU A 27 -24.08 -12.71 3.65
CA GLU A 27 -25.12 -11.69 3.67
C GLU A 27 -25.70 -11.63 5.09
N LYS A 28 -25.66 -10.44 5.69
CA LYS A 28 -26.26 -10.04 6.97
C LYS A 28 -25.46 -10.27 8.26
N THR A 29 -24.20 -9.85 8.30
CA THR A 29 -23.62 -9.22 9.52
C THR A 29 -22.76 -8.01 9.17
N ARG A 30 -23.33 -7.10 8.36
CA ARG A 30 -22.82 -5.74 8.16
C ARG A 30 -23.30 -4.73 9.21
N LEU A 31 -23.85 -5.22 10.33
CA LEU A 31 -24.37 -4.42 11.43
C LEU A 31 -23.73 -4.85 12.75
N ALA A 32 -22.44 -4.55 12.91
CA ALA A 32 -21.75 -4.57 14.22
C ALA A 32 -20.42 -3.77 14.21
N ALA A 33 -19.87 -3.43 13.04
CA ALA A 33 -18.70 -2.56 12.91
C ALA A 33 -19.05 -1.08 12.58
N GLN A 34 -20.32 -0.77 12.29
CA GLN A 34 -20.82 0.59 12.01
C GLN A 34 -21.41 1.31 13.24
N ALA A 35 -21.47 0.66 14.41
CA ALA A 35 -22.09 1.23 15.61
C ALA A 35 -21.20 2.27 16.34
N VAL A 36 -19.98 2.48 15.86
CA VAL A 36 -19.19 3.64 16.24
C VAL A 36 -18.88 4.35 14.93
N GLY A 37 -19.49 5.51 14.70
CA GLY A 37 -19.27 6.38 13.54
C GLY A 37 -17.86 6.97 13.47
N ILE A 38 -16.86 6.23 13.95
CA ILE A 38 -15.46 6.49 13.69
C ILE A 38 -15.22 5.96 12.27
N PRO A 39 -15.04 6.84 11.26
CA PRO A 39 -14.53 6.39 9.97
C PRO A 39 -13.26 5.57 10.23
N PRO A 40 -13.01 4.47 9.49
CA PRO A 40 -11.80 3.70 9.67
C PRO A 40 -10.63 4.70 9.68
N PRO A 41 -9.80 4.74 10.73
CA PRO A 41 -8.73 5.72 10.80
C PRO A 41 -7.93 5.56 9.52
N ASN A 42 -7.86 6.64 8.72
CA ASN A 42 -7.02 6.63 7.55
C ASN A 42 -5.59 6.55 8.07
N LEU A 43 -5.06 5.33 8.14
CA LEU A 43 -3.75 5.00 8.72
C LEU A 43 -2.60 5.70 7.98
N PHE A 44 -2.89 6.40 6.89
CA PHE A 44 -1.94 7.09 6.03
C PHE A 44 -2.36 8.55 5.75
N ALA A 45 -3.49 9.00 6.30
CA ALA A 45 -3.74 10.44 6.38
C ALA A 45 -2.79 11.01 7.43
N PRO A 46 -2.07 12.10 7.14
CA PRO A 46 -1.33 12.78 8.17
C PRO A 46 -2.30 13.21 9.29
N PRO A 47 -1.94 13.05 10.58
CA PRO A 47 -2.73 13.64 11.66
C PRO A 47 -2.84 15.16 11.46
N PRO A 48 -3.78 15.86 12.12
CA PRO A 48 -3.84 17.32 12.06
C PRO A 48 -2.50 17.93 12.52
N GLY A 49 -1.76 18.58 11.59
CA GLY A 49 -0.38 19.07 11.82
C GLY A 49 0.73 18.03 11.55
N GLY A 50 0.37 16.83 11.11
CA GLY A 50 1.25 15.76 10.69
C GLY A 50 1.84 16.03 9.31
N LYS A 51 3.09 15.59 9.13
CA LYS A 51 3.81 15.75 7.87
C LYS A 51 3.13 14.89 6.79
N PRO A 52 2.75 15.46 5.62
CA PRO A 52 2.39 14.65 4.47
C PRO A 52 3.57 13.72 4.17
N ASN A 53 3.32 12.43 3.94
CA ASN A 53 4.34 11.36 3.76
C ASN A 53 5.02 10.82 5.03
N ALA A 54 4.36 10.80 6.20
CA ALA A 54 4.91 10.14 7.40
C ALA A 54 5.23 8.63 7.24
N TYR A 55 5.04 8.05 6.05
CA TYR A 55 5.07 6.62 5.79
C TYR A 55 5.98 6.19 4.64
N ILE A 56 6.36 7.04 3.68
CA ILE A 56 7.24 6.64 2.56
C ILE A 56 8.40 7.63 2.47
N HIS A 57 9.62 7.09 2.53
CA HIS A 57 10.86 7.84 2.39
C HIS A 57 11.67 7.28 1.22
N ILE A 58 12.05 8.16 0.30
CA ILE A 58 12.95 7.82 -0.81
C ILE A 58 14.30 8.46 -0.52
N GLY A 59 15.30 7.61 -0.27
CA GLY A 59 16.66 8.05 -0.04
C GLY A 59 17.38 8.47 -1.32
N ALA A 60 18.41 9.31 -1.17
CA ALA A 60 19.30 9.66 -2.27
C ALA A 60 20.11 8.45 -2.81
N ASP A 61 20.15 7.35 -2.05
CA ASP A 61 20.72 6.05 -2.44
C ASP A 61 19.72 5.14 -3.18
N GLU A 62 18.57 5.70 -3.57
CA GLU A 62 17.45 5.03 -4.23
C GLU A 62 16.72 3.99 -3.34
N SER A 63 16.98 3.98 -2.03
CA SER A 63 16.22 3.14 -1.09
C SER A 63 14.81 3.71 -0.89
N VAL A 64 13.80 2.83 -0.87
CA VAL A 64 12.41 3.19 -0.60
C VAL A 64 12.00 2.56 0.71
N THR A 65 11.92 3.36 1.77
CA THR A 65 11.56 2.88 3.10
C THR A 65 10.12 3.25 3.43
N PHE A 66 9.36 2.33 4.02
CA PHE A 66 8.05 2.64 4.53
C PHE A 66 7.75 2.01 5.89
N LEU A 67 6.87 2.67 6.64
CA LEU A 67 6.47 2.24 7.97
C LEU A 67 5.18 1.40 7.93
N ILE A 68 5.18 0.27 8.64
CA ILE A 68 4.00 -0.58 8.81
C ILE A 68 3.52 -0.51 10.28
N PRO A 69 2.30 -0.03 10.54
CA PRO A 69 1.71 -0.02 11.88
C PRO A 69 1.02 -1.36 12.19
N LYS A 70 1.65 -2.50 11.87
CA LYS A 70 1.09 -3.83 12.09
C LYS A 70 2.18 -4.76 12.62
N GLY A 71 1.84 -5.49 13.69
CA GLY A 71 2.69 -6.56 14.20
C GLY A 71 2.80 -7.70 13.18
N GLU A 72 4.01 -8.22 13.02
CA GLU A 72 4.34 -9.36 12.16
C GLU A 72 4.83 -10.52 13.02
N MET A 73 4.20 -11.69 12.86
CA MET A 73 4.55 -12.93 13.58
C MET A 73 4.56 -14.14 12.63
N GLY A 74 4.79 -13.91 11.33
CA GLY A 74 4.84 -14.94 10.28
C GLY A 74 3.63 -14.97 9.33
N GLN A 75 2.76 -13.96 9.38
CA GLN A 75 1.58 -13.88 8.50
C GLN A 75 1.90 -13.27 7.13
N GLY A 76 3.03 -12.56 7.00
CA GLY A 76 3.48 -11.94 5.76
C GLY A 76 2.91 -10.57 5.34
N PRO A 77 2.21 -9.75 6.18
CA PRO A 77 1.85 -8.40 5.75
C PRO A 77 3.06 -7.54 5.36
N THR A 78 4.22 -7.78 5.94
CA THR A 78 5.46 -7.08 5.60
C THR A 78 5.85 -7.26 4.13
N THR A 79 5.92 -8.50 3.64
CA THR A 79 6.16 -8.81 2.23
C THR A 79 5.07 -8.25 1.33
N ALA A 80 3.80 -8.53 1.64
CA ALA A 80 2.69 -8.14 0.77
C ALA A 80 2.55 -6.61 0.63
N CYS A 81 2.64 -5.87 1.74
CA CYS A 81 2.59 -4.39 1.70
C CYS A 81 3.78 -3.82 0.93
N SER A 82 4.96 -4.41 1.08
CA SER A 82 6.10 -3.92 0.33
C SER A 82 5.84 -4.13 -1.17
N GLN A 83 5.33 -5.29 -1.60
CA GLN A 83 5.15 -5.62 -3.04
C GLN A 83 4.17 -4.65 -3.66
N LEU A 84 3.08 -4.41 -2.93
CA LEU A 84 2.09 -3.40 -3.23
C LEU A 84 2.71 -2.02 -3.44
N LEU A 85 3.60 -1.60 -2.52
CA LEU A 85 4.27 -0.32 -2.64
C LEU A 85 5.20 -0.26 -3.85
N ALA A 86 5.94 -1.34 -4.14
CA ALA A 86 6.82 -1.39 -5.30
C ALA A 86 6.07 -1.27 -6.63
N GLU A 87 4.92 -1.96 -6.74
CA GLU A 87 4.05 -1.88 -7.91
C GLU A 87 3.48 -0.46 -8.08
N GLU A 88 2.98 0.14 -6.99
CA GLU A 88 2.39 1.47 -7.05
C GLU A 88 3.42 2.58 -7.23
N LEU A 89 4.66 2.41 -6.78
CA LEU A 89 5.75 3.34 -7.09
C LEU A 89 6.40 3.07 -8.45
N GLU A 90 6.09 1.95 -9.10
CA GLU A 90 6.83 1.42 -10.24
C GLU A 90 8.35 1.41 -9.98
N CYS A 91 8.76 0.86 -8.82
CA CYS A 91 10.15 0.77 -8.41
C CYS A 91 10.67 -0.66 -8.29
N ASP A 92 11.99 -0.80 -8.31
CA ASP A 92 12.62 -2.10 -8.06
C ASP A 92 12.33 -2.56 -6.62
N TRP A 93 11.67 -3.71 -6.51
CA TRP A 93 11.37 -4.39 -5.26
C TRP A 93 12.58 -4.54 -4.33
N THR A 94 13.78 -4.77 -4.89
CA THR A 94 15.01 -4.97 -4.09
C THR A 94 15.45 -3.71 -3.34
N LYS A 95 14.95 -2.55 -3.75
CA LYS A 95 15.18 -1.24 -3.11
C LYS A 95 14.17 -0.92 -2.02
N VAL A 96 13.07 -1.67 -1.92
CA VAL A 96 12.07 -1.45 -0.88
C VAL A 96 12.56 -2.01 0.45
N ARG A 97 12.36 -1.22 1.50
CA ARG A 97 12.65 -1.52 2.90
C ARG A 97 11.40 -1.22 3.71
N MET A 98 11.14 -2.07 4.68
CA MET A 98 10.03 -1.90 5.59
C MET A 98 10.59 -1.76 7.00
N GLU A 99 9.98 -0.88 7.76
CA GLU A 99 10.24 -0.72 9.19
C GLU A 99 8.92 -0.80 9.95
N ILE A 100 8.96 -1.38 11.14
CA ILE A 100 7.79 -1.39 12.02
C ILE A 100 7.67 0.00 12.64
N ALA A 101 6.47 0.58 12.54
CA ALA A 101 6.22 1.90 13.11
C ALA A 101 6.45 1.88 14.64
N PRO A 102 7.11 2.89 15.22
CA PRO A 102 7.19 3.07 16.67
C PRO A 102 5.80 3.08 17.31
N VAL A 103 5.70 2.68 18.57
CA VAL A 103 4.41 2.66 19.29
C VAL A 103 3.93 4.10 19.55
N ASP A 104 3.07 4.59 18.67
CA ASP A 104 2.40 5.89 18.74
C ASP A 104 1.06 5.79 17.99
N PRO A 105 -0.03 5.45 18.69
CA PRO A 105 -1.35 5.34 18.07
C PRO A 105 -1.91 6.67 17.57
N ALA A 106 -1.42 7.81 18.07
CA ALA A 106 -1.87 9.13 17.62
C ALA A 106 -1.27 9.46 16.25
N ALA A 107 -0.01 9.06 16.01
CA ALA A 107 0.65 9.23 14.73
C ALA A 107 0.25 8.15 13.70
N TYR A 108 0.19 6.88 14.14
CA TYR A 108 0.15 5.72 13.26
C TYR A 108 -1.15 4.89 13.34
N GLY A 109 -2.11 5.34 14.14
CA GLY A 109 -3.41 4.69 14.30
C GLY A 109 -3.33 3.33 15.01
N HIS A 110 -4.17 2.39 14.60
CA HIS A 110 -4.29 1.10 15.28
C HIS A 110 -3.12 0.15 14.93
N GLN A 111 -2.24 -0.07 15.91
CA GLN A 111 -0.99 -0.83 15.72
C GLN A 111 -1.06 -2.33 16.02
N THR A 112 -2.26 -2.88 16.29
CA THR A 112 -2.44 -4.31 16.54
C THR A 112 -2.75 -5.08 15.25
N THR A 113 -2.29 -6.34 15.20
CA THR A 113 -2.65 -7.32 14.16
C THR A 113 -3.65 -8.32 14.74
N VAL A 114 -4.92 -8.19 14.33
CA VAL A 114 -6.00 -9.08 14.76
C VAL A 114 -7.08 -9.14 13.67
N GLY A 115 -7.88 -10.21 13.66
CA GLY A 115 -9.09 -10.31 12.84
C GLY A 115 -8.84 -10.22 11.33
N SER A 116 -7.68 -10.68 10.85
CA SER A 116 -7.28 -10.58 9.43
C SER A 116 -7.35 -9.14 8.89
N GLN A 117 -7.10 -8.15 9.75
CA GLN A 117 -7.22 -6.74 9.38
C GLN A 117 -5.94 -6.13 8.81
N ALA A 118 -4.78 -6.78 8.96
CA ALA A 118 -3.49 -6.20 8.55
C ALA A 118 -3.55 -5.66 7.11
N ILE A 119 -3.66 -6.54 6.11
CA ILE A 119 -3.77 -6.12 4.70
C ILE A 119 -5.07 -5.38 4.41
N ARG A 120 -6.20 -5.82 4.95
CA ARG A 120 -7.51 -5.18 4.66
C ARG A 120 -7.56 -3.70 5.03
N THR A 121 -6.82 -3.28 6.05
CA THR A 121 -6.79 -1.89 6.52
C THR A 121 -5.62 -1.10 5.98
N THR A 122 -4.53 -1.74 5.56
CA THR A 122 -3.34 -1.06 5.04
C THR A 122 -3.28 -0.99 3.52
N TRP A 123 -4.00 -1.85 2.80
CA TRP A 123 -3.91 -1.95 1.33
C TRP A 123 -4.29 -0.65 0.61
N GLU A 124 -5.54 -0.20 0.75
CA GLU A 124 -6.04 0.97 0.01
C GLU A 124 -5.20 2.22 0.30
N PRO A 125 -4.91 2.55 1.57
CA PRO A 125 -4.14 3.75 1.84
C PRO A 125 -2.67 3.67 1.39
N LEU A 126 -2.03 2.50 1.48
CA LEU A 126 -0.66 2.32 0.98
C LEU A 126 -0.59 2.44 -0.53
N ARG A 127 -1.61 1.93 -1.25
CA ARG A 127 -1.70 2.12 -2.70
C ARG A 127 -1.78 3.58 -3.10
N ARG A 128 -2.69 4.31 -2.45
CA ARG A 128 -2.83 5.76 -2.67
C ARG A 128 -1.53 6.49 -2.39
N ALA A 129 -0.90 6.23 -1.25
CA ALA A 129 0.38 6.85 -0.90
C ALA A 129 1.48 6.56 -1.93
N GLY A 130 1.55 5.32 -2.44
CA GLY A 130 2.47 4.95 -3.52
C GLY A 130 2.17 5.71 -4.82
N ALA A 131 0.91 5.75 -5.25
CA ALA A 131 0.48 6.46 -6.45
C ALA A 131 0.70 7.98 -6.34
N GLU A 132 0.38 8.58 -5.19
CA GLU A 132 0.61 10.01 -4.91
C GLU A 132 2.10 10.35 -5.01
N ALA A 133 2.96 9.55 -4.39
CA ALA A 133 4.40 9.72 -4.44
C ALA A 133 4.96 9.56 -5.87
N ARG A 134 4.50 8.55 -6.61
CA ARG A 134 4.84 8.35 -8.03
C ARG A 134 4.49 9.60 -8.85
N GLU A 135 3.31 10.16 -8.65
CA GLU A 135 2.89 11.36 -9.36
C GLU A 135 3.69 12.62 -9.00
N MET A 136 4.04 12.79 -7.73
CA MET A 136 4.90 13.88 -7.30
C MET A 136 6.29 13.79 -7.94
N LEU A 137 6.83 12.57 -8.09
CA LEU A 137 8.10 12.33 -8.79
C LEU A 137 8.01 12.66 -10.28
N ILE A 138 6.93 12.21 -10.94
CA ILE A 138 6.68 12.52 -12.36
C ILE A 138 6.57 14.04 -12.57
N GLN A 139 5.84 14.73 -11.69
CA GLN A 139 5.69 16.19 -11.74
C GLN A 139 7.03 16.92 -11.52
N ALA A 140 7.86 16.44 -10.58
CA ALA A 140 9.19 17.01 -10.37
C ALA A 140 10.10 16.83 -11.60
N ALA A 141 10.03 15.67 -12.25
CA ALA A 141 10.77 15.41 -13.48
C ALA A 141 10.29 16.27 -14.65
N SER A 142 8.97 16.41 -14.81
CA SER A 142 8.39 17.21 -15.90
C SER A 142 8.79 18.68 -15.78
N GLN A 143 8.83 19.22 -14.55
CA GLN A 143 9.35 20.56 -14.27
C GLN A 143 10.83 20.68 -14.61
N LYS A 144 11.66 19.70 -14.23
CA LYS A 144 13.10 19.69 -14.50
C LYS A 144 13.42 19.67 -16.00
N TRP A 145 12.62 18.95 -16.79
CA TRP A 145 12.76 18.92 -18.24
C TRP A 145 12.00 20.01 -18.98
N ASN A 146 11.17 20.78 -18.28
CA ASN A 146 10.26 21.76 -18.87
C ASN A 146 9.36 21.15 -19.97
N VAL A 147 8.76 20.00 -19.66
CA VAL A 147 7.85 19.24 -20.53
C VAL A 147 6.50 19.00 -19.85
N ASP A 148 5.50 18.62 -20.63
CA ASP A 148 4.21 18.23 -20.08
C ASP A 148 4.32 16.90 -19.29
N ARG A 149 3.52 16.77 -18.22
CA ARG A 149 3.48 15.56 -17.38
C ARG A 149 3.21 14.30 -18.21
N THR A 150 2.36 14.39 -19.24
CA THR A 150 2.01 13.25 -20.11
C THR A 150 3.20 12.71 -20.90
N GLN A 151 4.27 13.50 -21.05
CA GLN A 151 5.51 13.06 -21.69
C GLN A 151 6.47 12.37 -20.73
N CYS A 152 6.09 12.19 -19.46
CA CYS A 152 6.86 11.50 -18.45
C CYS A 152 6.12 10.23 -18.03
N ARG A 153 6.86 9.14 -17.78
CA ARG A 153 6.33 7.94 -17.13
C ARG A 153 7.28 7.51 -16.02
N ALA A 154 6.75 6.89 -14.98
CA ALA A 154 7.57 6.14 -14.06
C ALA A 154 7.99 4.80 -14.71
N GLU A 155 9.13 4.26 -14.31
CA GLU A 155 9.63 2.95 -14.73
C GLU A 155 10.82 2.54 -13.85
N ASN A 156 10.69 1.42 -13.12
CA ASN A 156 11.76 0.77 -12.36
C ASN A 156 12.59 1.71 -11.46
N GLY A 157 11.94 2.65 -10.77
CA GLY A 157 12.60 3.60 -9.86
C GLY A 157 13.17 4.84 -10.56
N PHE A 158 12.79 5.07 -11.81
CA PHE A 158 13.15 6.25 -12.58
C PHE A 158 11.89 6.90 -13.13
N VAL A 159 11.96 8.20 -13.38
CA VAL A 159 11.07 8.86 -14.32
C VAL A 159 11.77 8.93 -15.67
N VAL A 160 11.06 8.52 -16.72
CA VAL A 160 11.54 8.45 -18.11
C VAL A 160 10.78 9.46 -18.95
N ASN A 161 11.52 10.30 -19.67
CA ASN A 161 10.97 11.17 -20.69
C ASN A 161 10.67 10.34 -21.95
N GLN A 162 9.40 10.28 -22.36
CA GLN A 162 8.97 9.43 -23.46
C GLN A 162 9.45 9.91 -24.84
N ALA A 163 9.73 11.20 -25.01
CA ALA A 163 10.19 11.77 -26.27
C ALA A 163 11.69 11.57 -26.49
N THR A 164 12.48 11.64 -25.41
CA THR A 164 13.96 11.63 -25.49
C THR A 164 14.61 10.38 -24.91
N ASN A 165 13.86 9.54 -24.20
CA ASN A 165 14.35 8.43 -23.37
C ASN A 165 15.34 8.84 -22.26
N ALA A 166 15.45 10.15 -21.96
CA ALA A 166 16.21 10.62 -20.80
C ALA A 166 15.58 10.08 -19.50
N ARG A 167 16.42 9.77 -18.51
CA ARG A 167 16.00 9.20 -17.22
C ARG A 167 16.48 10.04 -16.06
N LEU A 168 15.64 10.17 -15.04
CA LEU A 168 15.97 10.76 -13.75
C LEU A 168 15.62 9.75 -12.66
N SER A 169 16.54 9.50 -11.74
CA SER A 169 16.30 8.56 -10.64
C SER A 169 15.38 9.17 -9.59
N TYR A 170 14.66 8.33 -8.85
CA TYR A 170 13.77 8.79 -7.78
C TYR A 170 14.54 9.53 -6.69
N GLY A 171 15.71 9.05 -6.28
CA GLY A 171 16.56 9.72 -5.29
C GLY A 171 16.97 11.13 -5.73
N SER A 172 17.21 11.34 -7.03
CA SER A 172 17.53 12.68 -7.58
C SER A 172 16.33 13.63 -7.63
N LEU A 173 15.11 13.11 -7.58
CA LEU A 173 13.85 13.85 -7.66
C LEU A 173 13.18 14.04 -6.30
N ALA A 174 13.52 13.20 -5.31
CA ALA A 174 12.85 13.10 -4.02
C ALA A 174 12.75 14.45 -3.30
N GLU A 175 13.82 15.24 -3.27
CA GLU A 175 13.81 16.55 -2.60
C GLU A 175 12.88 17.55 -3.29
N THR A 176 12.89 17.60 -4.62
CA THR A 176 12.00 18.47 -5.40
C THR A 176 10.56 18.02 -5.26
N ALA A 177 10.30 16.72 -5.40
CA ALA A 177 8.98 16.12 -5.27
C ALA A 177 8.37 16.42 -3.89
N ALA A 178 9.13 16.31 -2.81
CA ALA A 178 8.66 16.58 -1.45
C ALA A 178 8.15 18.02 -1.21
N ARG A 179 8.51 18.97 -2.08
CA ARG A 179 8.06 20.37 -2.02
C ARG A 179 6.80 20.63 -2.85
N LEU A 180 6.36 19.66 -3.65
CA LEU A 180 5.17 19.77 -4.49
C LEU A 180 3.90 19.45 -3.67
N PRO A 181 2.74 20.02 -4.05
CA PRO A 181 1.48 19.64 -3.43
C PRO A 181 1.14 18.18 -3.73
N VAL A 182 0.59 17.48 -2.74
CA VAL A 182 0.09 16.11 -2.92
C VAL A 182 -1.13 16.15 -3.86
N PRO A 183 -1.17 15.33 -4.93
CA PRO A 183 -2.31 15.24 -5.83
C PRO A 183 -3.58 14.76 -5.11
N ALA A 184 -4.71 15.46 -5.29
CA ALA A 184 -5.95 15.14 -4.58
C ALA A 184 -6.67 13.88 -5.10
N ASN A 185 -6.41 13.46 -6.35
CA ASN A 185 -7.03 12.32 -6.99
C ASN A 185 -6.01 11.58 -7.85
N VAL A 186 -5.48 10.49 -7.33
CA VAL A 186 -4.73 9.49 -8.10
C VAL A 186 -5.52 8.19 -8.16
N ALA A 187 -5.48 7.56 -9.33
CA ALA A 187 -6.18 6.32 -9.63
C ALA A 187 -5.42 5.10 -9.08
#